data_AF-A0A0B2WV12-F1
#
_entry.id   AF-A0A0B2WV12-F1
#
_cell.length_a   1.000
_cell.length_b   1.000
_cell.length_c   1.000
_cell.angle_alpha   90.00
_cell.angle_beta   90.00
_cell.angle_gamma   90.00
#
_symmetry.space_group_name_H-M   'P 1'
#
loop_
_entity.id
_entity.type
_entity.pdbx_description
1 polymer ?
#
loop_
_entity_poly.entity_id
_entity_poly.type
_entity_poly.pdbx_seq_one_letter_code
_entity_poly.pdbx_strand_id
1 'polypeptide(L)'
;MLSSIWKPAAPLRSTKTRALIYFVCGNPGLIGFYADFLGALRNLLDTSQSTTAYDLYGRNLLGFCDREHEPFSRDNPPWDVQGQVDGIYQDVAARRAGDKPYDFVVLMGHSIGAYISVDIFHRHIRDPSRAPHLRLRHGLLLFPTIASLAQSRSGARFNYVRSLPTMEAHLATYAKALLGLFPRRTLRWIVQNVVGFSPRAADVTAEWLKSRDGVLQALHMGKSELDTIFEDPWDDELWEVSASAPALPAPRFFIFYGREDHWVANHVRDDFIERRRRAGEKACRTSITVDEGNIPHAFCTKEREWSFVDLLHGPGRVALMV
;
A
#
# COMPACT_ATOMS: atom_id res chain seq x y z
N MET A 1 3.77 -3.15 -18.85
CA MET A 1 3.56 -3.28 -17.41
C MET A 1 2.06 -3.22 -17.17
N LEU A 2 1.53 -4.00 -16.23
CA LEU A 2 0.11 -3.94 -15.90
C LEU A 2 -0.19 -2.58 -15.23
N SER A 3 -1.19 -1.84 -15.72
CA SER A 3 -1.53 -0.50 -15.19
C SER A 3 -2.47 -0.53 -14.00
N SER A 4 -3.44 -1.44 -14.03
CA SER A 4 -4.43 -1.60 -12.98
C SER A 4 -4.95 -3.03 -12.93
N ILE A 5 -5.56 -3.37 -11.79
CA ILE A 5 -6.30 -4.59 -11.57
C ILE A 5 -7.71 -4.20 -11.17
N TRP A 6 -8.68 -4.70 -11.92
CA TRP A 6 -10.10 -4.56 -11.62
C TRP A 6 -10.71 -5.94 -11.51
N LYS A 7 -11.33 -6.25 -10.37
CA LYS A 7 -12.08 -7.49 -10.14
C LYS A 7 -13.45 -7.12 -9.56
N PRO A 8 -14.49 -7.02 -10.40
CA PRO A 8 -15.82 -6.71 -9.92
C PRO A 8 -16.35 -7.83 -9.02
N ALA A 9 -17.27 -7.47 -8.13
CA ALA A 9 -18.03 -8.44 -7.33
C ALA A 9 -18.83 -9.38 -8.24
N ALA A 10 -18.95 -10.64 -7.82
CA ALA A 10 -19.91 -11.55 -8.44
C ALA A 10 -21.35 -11.01 -8.29
N PRO A 11 -22.26 -11.29 -9.24
CA PRO A 11 -23.67 -10.89 -9.13
C PRO A 11 -24.32 -11.54 -7.92
N LEU A 12 -24.58 -10.77 -6.85
CA LEU A 12 -25.34 -11.28 -5.70
C LEU A 12 -26.85 -11.11 -5.97
N ARG A 13 -27.63 -12.16 -5.67
CA ARG A 13 -29.09 -12.18 -5.88
C ARG A 13 -29.85 -11.20 -4.98
N SER A 14 -29.23 -10.70 -3.91
CA SER A 14 -29.84 -9.80 -2.92
C SER A 14 -28.87 -8.73 -2.40
N THR A 15 -28.04 -8.14 -3.26
CA THR A 15 -27.10 -7.07 -2.87
C THR A 15 -27.87 -5.90 -2.27
N LYS A 16 -27.55 -5.52 -1.02
CA LYS A 16 -28.10 -4.31 -0.39
C LYS A 16 -27.13 -3.13 -0.46
N THR A 17 -25.83 -3.42 -0.53
CA THR A 17 -24.77 -2.43 -0.46
C THR A 17 -23.68 -2.77 -1.46
N ARG A 18 -23.10 -1.76 -2.11
CA ARG A 18 -21.98 -1.91 -3.03
C ARG A 18 -20.79 -1.08 -2.55
N ALA A 19 -19.67 -1.75 -2.36
CA ALA A 19 -18.47 -1.20 -1.77
C ALA A 19 -17.26 -1.39 -2.67
N LEU A 20 -16.27 -0.53 -2.51
CA LEU A 20 -14.99 -0.64 -3.18
C LEU A 20 -13.90 -0.97 -2.16
N ILE A 21 -13.10 -1.98 -2.41
CA ILE A 21 -11.78 -2.12 -1.78
C ILE A 21 -10.77 -1.60 -2.79
N TYR A 22 -10.13 -0.49 -2.43
CA TYR A 22 -9.11 0.15 -3.23
C TYR A 22 -7.72 -0.19 -2.68
N PHE A 23 -6.91 -0.87 -3.47
CA PHE A 23 -5.57 -1.31 -3.09
C PHE A 23 -4.51 -0.29 -3.51
N VAL A 24 -3.68 0.13 -2.55
CA VAL A 24 -2.56 1.06 -2.73
C VAL A 24 -1.24 0.31 -2.55
N CYS A 25 -0.43 0.31 -3.61
CA CYS A 25 0.83 -0.43 -3.69
C CYS A 25 1.90 0.11 -2.73
N GLY A 26 2.89 -0.75 -2.40
CA GLY A 26 4.14 -0.33 -1.76
C GLY A 26 5.15 0.26 -2.75
N ASN A 27 6.39 0.48 -2.33
CA ASN A 27 7.52 0.83 -3.21
C ASN A 27 8.29 -0.46 -3.58
N PRO A 28 8.54 -0.78 -4.87
CA PRO A 28 8.09 -0.11 -6.09
C PRO A 28 6.57 -0.17 -6.30
N GLY A 29 6.00 0.96 -6.75
CA GLY A 29 4.57 1.23 -6.89
C GLY A 29 3.85 0.50 -8.02
N LEU A 30 4.02 -0.82 -8.13
CA LEU A 30 3.53 -1.62 -9.25
C LEU A 30 2.48 -2.63 -8.81
N ILE A 31 1.26 -2.50 -9.37
CA ILE A 31 0.13 -3.36 -9.04
C ILE A 31 0.34 -4.81 -9.50
N GLY A 32 1.25 -5.01 -10.46
CA GLY A 32 1.60 -6.33 -10.97
C GLY A 32 2.09 -7.31 -9.89
N PHE A 33 2.74 -6.82 -8.83
CA PHE A 33 3.18 -7.64 -7.70
C PHE A 33 2.00 -8.20 -6.89
N TYR A 34 0.86 -7.52 -6.87
CA TYR A 34 -0.26 -7.86 -6.00
C TYR A 34 -1.34 -8.68 -6.71
N ALA A 35 -1.10 -9.11 -7.94
CA ALA A 35 -2.14 -9.76 -8.74
C ALA A 35 -2.63 -11.08 -8.13
N ASP A 36 -1.72 -11.87 -7.58
CA ASP A 36 -2.07 -13.17 -6.98
C ASP A 36 -2.75 -12.95 -5.62
N PHE A 37 -2.27 -12.01 -4.82
CA PHE A 37 -2.92 -11.57 -3.59
C PHE A 37 -4.35 -11.09 -3.82
N LEU A 38 -4.55 -10.17 -4.78
CA LEU A 38 -5.88 -9.66 -5.11
C LEU A 38 -6.77 -10.74 -5.75
N GLY A 39 -6.17 -11.75 -6.39
CA GLY A 39 -6.86 -12.96 -6.85
C GLY A 39 -7.38 -13.79 -5.68
N ALA A 40 -6.53 -14.09 -4.71
CA ALA A 40 -6.90 -14.83 -3.50
C ALA A 40 -7.96 -14.07 -2.67
N LEU A 41 -7.80 -12.75 -2.52
CA LEU A 41 -8.77 -11.90 -1.83
C LEU A 41 -10.15 -11.92 -2.51
N ARG A 42 -10.19 -11.86 -3.86
CA ARG A 42 -11.45 -12.00 -4.61
C ARG A 42 -12.14 -13.31 -4.31
N ASN A 43 -11.40 -14.42 -4.36
CA ASN A 43 -11.96 -15.74 -4.06
C ASN A 43 -12.53 -15.80 -2.64
N LEU A 44 -11.81 -15.26 -1.66
CA LEU A 44 -12.29 -15.19 -0.28
C LEU A 44 -13.58 -14.39 -0.15
N LEU A 45 -13.66 -13.22 -0.79
CA LEU A 45 -14.85 -12.38 -0.79
C LEU A 45 -16.03 -13.07 -1.47
N ASP A 46 -15.80 -13.82 -2.55
CA ASP A 46 -16.86 -14.58 -3.23
C ASP A 46 -17.38 -15.76 -2.40
N THR A 47 -16.53 -16.38 -1.59
CA THR A 47 -16.94 -17.43 -0.65
C THR A 47 -17.56 -16.88 0.63
N SER A 48 -17.40 -15.59 0.92
CA SER A 48 -17.99 -14.96 2.09
C SER A 48 -19.49 -14.73 1.90
N GLN A 49 -20.30 -15.12 2.89
CA GLN A 49 -21.73 -14.82 2.89
C GLN A 49 -21.96 -13.38 3.35
N SER A 50 -21.73 -12.41 2.46
CA SER A 50 -21.98 -10.98 2.71
C SER A 50 -23.16 -10.46 1.91
N THR A 51 -23.92 -9.52 2.50
CA THR A 51 -24.95 -8.76 1.79
C THR A 51 -24.38 -7.56 1.02
N THR A 52 -23.07 -7.34 1.13
CA THR A 52 -22.31 -6.30 0.43
C THR A 52 -21.56 -6.89 -0.75
N ALA A 53 -21.74 -6.29 -1.93
CA ALA A 53 -20.93 -6.56 -3.11
C ALA A 53 -19.64 -5.72 -3.05
N TYR A 54 -18.50 -6.37 -2.83
CA TYR A 54 -17.19 -5.72 -2.84
C TYR A 54 -16.58 -5.78 -4.22
N ASP A 55 -16.44 -4.65 -4.89
CA ASP A 55 -15.57 -4.52 -6.05
C ASP A 55 -14.11 -4.33 -5.58
N LEU A 56 -13.14 -4.94 -6.27
CA LEU A 56 -11.71 -4.74 -6.00
C LEU A 56 -11.07 -3.93 -7.11
N TYR A 57 -10.36 -2.86 -6.74
CA TYR A 57 -9.55 -2.09 -7.67
C TYR A 57 -8.17 -1.82 -7.09
N GLY A 58 -7.14 -1.81 -7.92
CA GLY A 58 -5.83 -1.27 -7.58
C GLY A 58 -5.12 -0.79 -8.83
N ARG A 59 -4.18 0.13 -8.67
CA ARG A 59 -3.37 0.66 -9.79
C ARG A 59 -1.92 0.86 -9.38
N ASN A 60 -1.07 1.06 -10.39
CA ASN A 60 0.27 1.57 -10.14
C ASN A 60 0.20 2.93 -9.44
N LEU A 61 1.18 3.19 -8.57
CA LEU A 61 1.49 4.54 -8.15
C LEU A 61 2.00 5.36 -9.35
N LEU A 62 1.87 6.68 -9.26
CA LEU A 62 2.21 7.59 -10.34
C LEU A 62 3.71 7.51 -10.66
N GLY A 63 4.06 7.58 -11.94
CA GLY A 63 5.47 7.62 -12.38
C GLY A 63 6.20 6.28 -12.48
N PHE A 64 5.57 5.16 -12.11
CA PHE A 64 6.22 3.84 -12.15
C PHE A 64 6.10 3.11 -13.50
N CYS A 65 5.15 3.52 -14.34
CA CYS A 65 4.88 2.92 -15.64
C CYS A 65 5.01 3.98 -16.73
N ASP A 66 6.00 3.82 -17.63
CA ASP A 66 6.33 4.81 -18.66
C ASP A 66 5.16 5.16 -19.62
N ARG A 67 4.11 4.32 -19.67
CA ARG A 67 2.91 4.54 -20.50
C ARG A 67 1.88 5.44 -19.83
N GLU A 68 2.04 5.71 -18.54
CA GLU A 68 1.08 6.44 -17.71
C GLU A 68 1.53 7.88 -17.44
N HIS A 69 2.70 8.29 -17.94
CA HIS A 69 3.22 9.64 -17.78
C HIS A 69 4.24 10.01 -18.87
N GLU A 70 4.39 11.31 -19.09
CA GLU A 70 5.46 11.86 -19.91
C GLU A 70 6.84 11.64 -19.26
N PRO A 71 7.92 11.53 -20.05
CA PRO A 71 9.28 11.40 -19.53
C PRO A 71 9.59 12.43 -18.43
N PHE A 72 10.28 11.97 -17.40
CA PHE A 72 10.75 12.91 -16.39
C PHE A 72 11.79 13.85 -16.96
N SER A 73 11.69 15.10 -16.53
CA SER A 73 12.58 16.20 -16.90
C SER A 73 12.76 17.12 -15.69
N ARG A 74 13.49 18.22 -15.86
CA ARG A 74 13.59 19.24 -14.79
C ARG A 74 12.24 19.89 -14.49
N ASP A 75 11.39 20.02 -15.51
CA ASP A 75 10.07 20.66 -15.41
C ASP A 75 8.95 19.66 -15.08
N ASN A 76 9.24 18.37 -15.20
CA ASN A 76 8.36 17.26 -14.84
C ASN A 76 9.14 16.28 -13.94
N PRO A 77 9.39 16.63 -12.67
CA PRO A 77 10.14 15.77 -11.77
C PRO A 77 9.34 14.49 -11.41
N PRO A 78 10.02 13.46 -10.90
CA PRO A 78 9.34 12.29 -10.33
C PRO A 78 8.40 12.67 -9.20
N TRP A 79 7.41 11.83 -8.94
CA TRP A 79 6.38 12.06 -7.94
C TRP A 79 6.90 11.77 -6.52
N ASP A 80 6.75 12.72 -5.60
CA ASP A 80 7.03 12.54 -4.19
C ASP A 80 5.83 11.89 -3.46
N VAL A 81 5.97 11.60 -2.15
CA VAL A 81 4.90 10.94 -1.38
C VAL A 81 3.62 11.76 -1.37
N GLN A 82 3.71 13.10 -1.29
CA GLN A 82 2.55 13.99 -1.24
C GLN A 82 1.78 14.01 -2.57
N GLY A 83 2.52 14.05 -3.69
CA GLY A 83 1.95 13.91 -5.03
C GLY A 83 1.28 12.54 -5.24
N GLN A 84 1.83 11.47 -4.67
CA GLN A 84 1.16 10.16 -4.66
C GLN A 84 -0.16 10.21 -3.87
N VAL A 85 -0.17 10.83 -2.69
CA VAL A 85 -1.39 10.99 -1.90
C VAL A 85 -2.47 11.73 -2.69
N ASP A 86 -2.13 12.88 -3.28
CA ASP A 86 -3.11 13.67 -4.02
C ASP A 86 -3.62 12.95 -5.27
N GLY A 87 -2.73 12.31 -6.02
CA GLY A 87 -3.09 11.54 -7.21
C GLY A 87 -3.98 10.34 -6.90
N ILE A 88 -3.63 9.57 -5.86
CA ILE A 88 -4.42 8.41 -5.44
C ILE A 88 -5.75 8.86 -4.83
N TYR A 89 -5.80 9.95 -4.06
CA TYR A 89 -7.05 10.51 -3.55
C TYR A 89 -7.99 10.89 -4.70
N GLN A 90 -7.49 11.60 -5.72
CA GLN A 90 -8.28 11.95 -6.90
C GLN A 90 -8.81 10.71 -7.62
N ASP A 91 -7.98 9.68 -7.79
CA ASP A 91 -8.38 8.42 -8.44
C ASP A 91 -9.48 7.71 -7.63
N VAL A 92 -9.30 7.53 -6.32
CA VAL A 92 -10.29 6.95 -5.40
C VAL A 92 -11.60 7.73 -5.46
N ALA A 93 -11.52 9.06 -5.37
CA ALA A 93 -12.68 9.94 -5.41
C ALA A 93 -13.40 9.88 -6.77
N ALA A 94 -12.73 9.53 -7.87
CA ALA A 94 -13.35 9.39 -9.19
C ALA A 94 -14.05 8.02 -9.39
N ARG A 95 -13.77 7.01 -8.55
CA ARG A 95 -14.35 5.67 -8.71
C ARG A 95 -15.85 5.63 -8.47
N ARG A 96 -16.56 4.87 -9.31
CA ARG A 96 -18.03 4.70 -9.27
C ARG A 96 -18.42 3.25 -9.47
N ALA A 97 -19.59 2.89 -8.96
CA ALA A 97 -20.28 1.63 -9.21
C ALA A 97 -21.34 1.86 -10.30
N GLY A 98 -20.96 1.70 -11.56
CA GLY A 98 -21.76 2.20 -12.69
C GLY A 98 -21.87 3.72 -12.62
N ASP A 99 -23.08 4.26 -12.69
CA ASP A 99 -23.32 5.71 -12.64
C ASP A 99 -23.44 6.27 -11.20
N LYS A 100 -23.37 5.40 -10.18
CA LYS A 100 -23.55 5.79 -8.78
C LYS A 100 -22.23 5.75 -8.01
N PRO A 101 -22.04 6.63 -7.01
CA PRO A 101 -20.98 6.45 -6.03
C PRO A 101 -21.10 5.10 -5.31
N TYR A 102 -19.99 4.58 -4.82
CA TYR A 102 -20.01 3.46 -3.88
C TYR A 102 -20.67 3.89 -2.56
N ASP A 103 -21.38 2.98 -1.92
CA ASP A 103 -21.95 3.24 -0.58
C ASP A 103 -20.83 3.49 0.44
N PHE A 104 -19.69 2.82 0.25
CA PHE A 104 -18.45 3.10 0.97
C PHE A 104 -17.21 2.55 0.26
N VAL A 105 -16.06 3.08 0.65
CA VAL A 105 -14.74 2.67 0.18
C VAL A 105 -13.88 2.21 1.36
N VAL A 106 -13.17 1.12 1.17
CA VAL A 106 -12.12 0.59 2.05
C VAL A 106 -10.79 0.82 1.34
N LEU A 107 -9.87 1.54 1.99
CA LEU A 107 -8.49 1.66 1.49
C LEU A 107 -7.67 0.52 2.06
N MET A 108 -6.97 -0.22 1.20
CA MET A 108 -6.03 -1.25 1.62
C MET A 108 -4.64 -0.87 1.12
N GLY A 109 -3.74 -0.54 2.04
CA GLY A 109 -2.40 -0.05 1.69
C GLY A 109 -1.32 -1.01 2.15
N HIS A 110 -0.33 -1.27 1.31
CA HIS A 110 0.86 -2.02 1.69
C HIS A 110 2.08 -1.09 1.86
N SER A 111 2.84 -1.24 2.95
CA SER A 111 4.08 -0.47 3.17
C SER A 111 3.79 1.04 3.10
N ILE A 112 4.49 1.80 2.24
CA ILE A 112 4.19 3.22 1.96
C ILE A 112 2.74 3.47 1.52
N GLY A 113 2.10 2.49 0.88
CA GLY A 113 0.68 2.56 0.52
C GLY A 113 -0.24 2.65 1.74
N ALA A 114 0.19 2.15 2.89
CA ALA A 114 -0.52 2.31 4.15
C ALA A 114 -0.46 3.76 4.65
N TYR A 115 0.73 4.38 4.62
CA TYR A 115 0.88 5.81 4.90
C TYR A 115 -0.01 6.65 3.97
N ILE A 116 0.04 6.38 2.66
CA ILE A 116 -0.80 7.06 1.67
C ILE A 116 -2.28 6.92 2.03
N SER A 117 -2.72 5.72 2.41
CA SER A 117 -4.11 5.47 2.81
C SER A 117 -4.51 6.30 4.02
N VAL A 118 -3.69 6.35 5.07
CA VAL A 118 -3.96 7.13 6.29
C VAL A 118 -4.00 8.63 5.97
N ASP A 119 -3.09 9.13 5.13
CA ASP A 119 -3.06 10.55 4.76
C ASP A 119 -4.28 10.95 3.92
N ILE A 120 -4.78 10.07 3.06
CA ILE A 120 -6.05 10.28 2.34
C ILE A 120 -7.21 10.42 3.33
N PHE A 121 -7.29 9.54 4.34
CA PHE A 121 -8.31 9.65 5.39
C PHE A 121 -8.22 10.99 6.12
N HIS A 122 -7.02 11.38 6.54
CA HIS A 122 -6.78 12.62 7.27
C HIS A 122 -7.21 13.86 6.47
N ARG A 123 -6.79 13.96 5.21
CA ARG A 123 -7.20 15.06 4.31
C ARG A 123 -8.70 15.07 4.07
N HIS A 124 -9.32 13.90 3.87
CA HIS A 124 -10.75 13.79 3.61
C HIS A 124 -11.61 14.15 4.82
N ILE A 125 -11.16 13.82 6.05
CA ILE A 125 -11.84 14.21 7.29
C ILE A 125 -11.77 15.73 7.49
N ARG A 126 -10.62 16.34 7.23
CA ARG A 126 -10.42 17.80 7.38
C ARG A 126 -11.15 18.61 6.32
N ASP A 127 -11.21 18.12 5.08
CA ASP A 127 -11.94 18.74 3.98
C ASP A 127 -12.80 17.72 3.21
N PRO A 128 -14.00 17.39 3.73
CA PRO A 128 -14.94 16.51 3.05
C PRO A 128 -15.49 17.11 1.74
N SER A 129 -15.41 18.44 1.57
CA SER A 129 -15.96 19.15 0.42
C SER A 129 -15.22 18.86 -0.88
N ARG A 130 -13.95 18.44 -0.79
CA ARG A 130 -13.12 18.00 -1.94
C ARG A 130 -13.70 16.77 -2.65
N ALA A 131 -14.42 15.90 -1.94
CA ALA A 131 -15.04 14.71 -2.51
C ALA A 131 -16.32 14.32 -1.73
N PRO A 132 -17.43 15.07 -1.85
CA PRO A 132 -18.58 14.95 -0.95
C PRO A 132 -19.31 13.61 -1.06
N HIS A 133 -19.19 12.95 -2.21
CA HIS A 133 -19.73 11.61 -2.49
C HIS A 133 -18.83 10.47 -2.01
N LEU A 134 -17.58 10.75 -1.64
CA LEU A 134 -16.68 9.73 -1.15
C LEU A 134 -17.03 9.40 0.31
N ARG A 135 -17.13 8.11 0.61
CA ARG A 135 -17.45 7.59 1.94
C ARG A 135 -16.37 6.60 2.36
N LEU A 136 -15.27 7.10 2.91
CA LEU A 136 -14.20 6.25 3.41
C LEU A 136 -14.63 5.59 4.74
N ARG A 137 -14.58 4.26 4.82
CA ARG A 137 -15.07 3.51 6.00
C ARG A 137 -13.95 2.84 6.78
N HIS A 138 -13.08 2.10 6.11
CA HIS A 138 -12.02 1.31 6.77
C HIS A 138 -10.68 1.49 6.07
N GLY A 139 -9.60 1.46 6.84
CA GLY A 139 -8.24 1.40 6.35
C GLY A 139 -7.59 0.08 6.75
N LEU A 140 -7.20 -0.75 5.78
CA LEU A 140 -6.50 -2.02 5.97
C LEU A 140 -5.01 -1.79 5.67
N LEU A 141 -4.21 -1.66 6.71
CA LEU A 141 -2.82 -1.21 6.64
C LEU A 141 -1.90 -2.42 6.80
N LEU A 142 -1.37 -2.92 5.69
CA LEU A 142 -0.55 -4.12 5.61
C LEU A 142 0.93 -3.75 5.67
N PHE A 143 1.66 -4.28 6.64
CA PHE A 143 3.08 -4.00 6.90
C PHE A 143 3.40 -2.49 6.84
N PRO A 144 2.68 -1.65 7.61
CA PRO A 144 2.72 -0.22 7.41
C PRO A 144 4.07 0.40 7.74
N THR A 145 4.50 1.35 6.91
CA THR A 145 5.66 2.21 7.20
C THR A 145 5.23 3.55 7.79
N ILE A 146 4.29 3.52 8.75
CA ILE A 146 3.59 4.70 9.31
C ILE A 146 4.50 5.54 10.23
N ALA A 147 5.61 4.99 10.71
CA ALA A 147 6.55 5.71 11.57
C ALA A 147 8.03 5.28 11.34
N SER A 148 8.89 6.29 11.28
CA SER A 148 10.36 6.29 11.18
C SER A 148 11.03 5.12 10.44
N LEU A 149 10.93 5.14 9.10
CA LEU A 149 11.76 4.29 8.22
C LEU A 149 13.25 4.58 8.33
N ALA A 150 13.64 5.82 8.64
CA ALA A 150 15.03 6.23 8.75
C ALA A 150 15.79 5.46 9.84
N GLN A 151 15.09 5.00 10.88
CA GLN A 151 15.65 4.20 11.97
C GLN A 151 15.65 2.69 11.67
N SER A 152 15.02 2.26 10.58
CA SER A 152 15.04 0.84 10.17
C SER A 152 16.42 0.44 9.61
N ARG A 153 16.72 -0.86 9.63
CA ARG A 153 17.98 -1.38 9.07
C ARG A 153 18.13 -1.06 7.58
N SER A 154 17.02 -1.08 6.84
CA SER A 154 17.00 -0.74 5.42
C SER A 154 17.17 0.76 5.18
N GLY A 155 16.52 1.61 5.98
CA GLY A 155 16.70 3.06 5.94
C GLY A 155 18.14 3.49 6.26
N ALA A 156 18.75 2.88 7.27
CA ALA A 156 20.16 3.11 7.62
C ALA A 156 21.12 2.75 6.47
N ARG A 157 20.90 1.61 5.79
CA ARG A 157 21.69 1.22 4.61
C ARG A 157 21.50 2.18 3.45
N PHE A 158 20.27 2.63 3.19
CA PHE A 158 20.00 3.60 2.14
C PHE A 158 20.67 4.94 2.41
N ASN A 159 20.60 5.45 3.65
CA ASN A 159 21.29 6.66 4.07
C ASN A 159 22.81 6.53 3.97
N TYR A 160 23.37 5.36 4.28
CA TYR A 160 24.79 5.09 4.08
C TYR A 160 25.22 5.11 2.61
N VAL A 161 24.42 4.53 1.70
CA VAL A 161 24.71 4.61 0.26
C VAL A 161 24.61 6.05 -0.25
N ARG A 162 23.66 6.83 0.27
CA ARG A 162 23.49 8.25 -0.08
C ARG A 162 24.64 9.13 0.41
N SER A 163 25.22 8.83 1.57
CA SER A 163 26.31 9.63 2.15
C SER A 163 27.64 9.48 1.40
N LEU A 164 27.74 8.51 0.48
CA LEU A 164 28.89 8.38 -0.40
C LEU A 164 28.94 9.55 -1.41
N PRO A 165 30.13 10.14 -1.68
CA PRO A 165 30.27 11.25 -2.61
C PRO A 165 29.65 10.94 -3.97
N THR A 166 28.97 11.92 -4.56
CA THR A 166 28.34 11.84 -5.91
C THR A 166 27.14 10.89 -6.04
N MET A 167 26.89 10.01 -5.07
CA MET A 167 25.80 9.03 -5.15
C MET A 167 24.42 9.70 -5.11
N GLU A 168 24.22 10.69 -4.24
CA GLU A 168 22.93 11.40 -4.17
C GLU A 168 22.51 12.04 -5.51
N ALA A 169 23.47 12.50 -6.32
CA ALA A 169 23.22 13.15 -7.61
C ALA A 169 23.14 12.19 -8.80
N HIS A 170 23.79 11.01 -8.73
CA HIS A 170 23.99 10.14 -9.90
C HIS A 170 23.54 8.69 -9.70
N LEU A 171 22.96 8.32 -8.55
CA LEU A 171 22.55 6.95 -8.25
C LEU A 171 21.65 6.34 -9.34
N ALA A 172 20.66 7.10 -9.82
CA ALA A 172 19.77 6.63 -10.89
C ALA A 172 20.51 6.41 -12.22
N THR A 173 21.50 7.26 -12.53
CA THR A 173 22.34 7.12 -13.73
C THR A 173 23.23 5.88 -13.64
N TYR A 174 23.88 5.65 -12.50
CA TYR A 174 24.69 4.46 -12.27
C TYR A 174 23.85 3.18 -12.30
N ALA A 175 22.67 3.19 -11.67
CA ALA A 175 21.74 2.07 -11.72
C ALA A 175 21.31 1.77 -13.17
N LYS A 176 20.94 2.79 -13.95
CA LYS A 176 20.60 2.63 -15.37
C LYS A 176 21.76 2.09 -16.19
N ALA A 177 22.99 2.58 -15.98
CA ALA A 177 24.17 2.09 -16.69
C ALA A 177 24.43 0.60 -16.40
N LEU A 178 24.39 0.21 -15.13
CA LEU A 178 24.55 -1.17 -14.69
C LEU A 178 23.46 -2.09 -15.26
N LEU A 179 22.20 -1.67 -15.15
CA LEU A 179 21.05 -2.42 -15.68
C LEU A 179 21.04 -2.45 -17.22
N GLY A 180 21.75 -1.53 -17.88
CA GLY A 180 22.01 -1.51 -19.31
C GLY A 180 22.82 -2.72 -19.79
N LEU A 181 23.72 -3.24 -18.96
CA LEU A 181 24.59 -4.38 -19.29
C LEU A 181 23.83 -5.71 -19.42
N PHE A 182 22.64 -5.80 -18.82
CA PHE A 182 21.88 -7.04 -18.76
C PHE A 182 20.60 -6.96 -19.60
N PRO A 183 20.36 -7.94 -20.51
CA PRO A 183 19.07 -8.12 -21.16
C PRO A 183 17.98 -8.42 -20.13
N ARG A 184 16.72 -8.05 -20.44
CA ARG A 184 15.55 -8.30 -19.57
C ARG A 184 15.43 -9.77 -19.16
N ARG A 185 15.72 -10.70 -20.08
CA ARG A 185 15.65 -12.15 -19.83
C ARG A 185 16.64 -12.58 -18.75
N THR A 186 17.85 -12.02 -18.76
CA THR A 186 18.88 -12.29 -17.74
C THR A 186 18.45 -11.75 -16.38
N LEU A 187 17.95 -10.50 -16.32
CA LEU A 187 17.45 -9.93 -15.08
C LEU A 187 16.29 -10.75 -14.50
N ARG A 188 15.32 -11.14 -15.33
CA ARG A 188 14.22 -12.02 -14.94
C ARG A 188 14.73 -13.34 -14.38
N TRP A 189 15.70 -13.98 -15.05
CA TRP A 189 16.30 -15.23 -14.59
C TRP A 189 17.00 -15.07 -13.25
N ILE A 190 17.78 -14.00 -13.04
CA ILE A 190 18.44 -13.70 -11.76
C ILE A 190 17.39 -13.50 -10.66
N VAL A 191 16.38 -12.66 -10.90
CA VAL A 191 15.35 -12.38 -9.90
C VAL A 191 14.55 -13.63 -9.53
N GLN A 192 14.23 -14.49 -10.50
CA GLN A 192 13.52 -15.72 -10.24
C GLN A 192 14.39 -16.77 -9.52
N ASN A 193 15.62 -17.01 -9.96
CA ASN A 193 16.41 -18.16 -9.52
C ASN A 193 17.39 -17.85 -8.38
N VAL A 194 17.87 -16.60 -8.28
CA VAL A 194 18.82 -16.17 -7.24
C VAL A 194 18.10 -15.45 -6.12
N VAL A 195 17.23 -14.49 -6.45
CA VAL A 195 16.44 -13.76 -5.43
C VAL A 195 15.27 -14.61 -4.92
N GLY A 196 14.78 -15.54 -5.74
CA GLY A 196 13.72 -16.49 -5.35
C GLY A 196 12.32 -15.89 -5.46
N PHE A 197 12.12 -14.89 -6.31
CA PHE A 197 10.79 -14.35 -6.58
C PHE A 197 9.95 -15.34 -7.39
N SER A 198 8.63 -15.25 -7.26
CA SER A 198 7.73 -15.99 -8.13
C SER A 198 7.96 -15.60 -9.60
N PRO A 199 7.60 -16.46 -10.57
CA PRO A 199 7.76 -16.14 -11.99
C PRO A 199 7.13 -14.79 -12.36
N ARG A 200 5.94 -14.51 -11.82
CA ARG A 200 5.23 -13.25 -12.05
C ARG A 200 5.94 -12.06 -11.42
N ALA A 201 6.33 -12.16 -10.15
CA ALA A 201 7.06 -11.09 -9.48
C ALA A 201 8.39 -10.81 -10.19
N ALA A 202 9.11 -11.84 -10.64
CA ALA A 202 10.34 -11.69 -11.40
C ALA A 202 10.12 -10.99 -12.75
N ASP A 203 9.02 -11.30 -13.45
CA ASP A 203 8.64 -10.63 -14.69
C ASP A 203 8.33 -9.14 -14.49
N VAL A 204 7.62 -8.80 -13.42
CA VAL A 204 7.31 -7.41 -13.03
C VAL A 204 8.58 -6.66 -12.65
N THR A 205 9.43 -7.24 -11.79
CA THR A 205 10.72 -6.64 -11.39
C THR A 205 11.62 -6.42 -12.60
N ALA A 206 11.76 -7.40 -13.49
CA ALA A 206 12.61 -7.26 -14.67
C ALA A 206 12.08 -6.21 -15.66
N GLU A 207 10.76 -6.08 -15.79
CA GLU A 207 10.16 -5.02 -16.60
C GLU A 207 10.42 -3.63 -15.99
N TRP A 208 10.24 -3.49 -14.68
CA TRP A 208 10.49 -2.26 -13.93
C TRP A 208 11.95 -1.83 -13.98
N LEU A 209 12.89 -2.74 -13.75
CA LEU A 209 14.33 -2.45 -13.83
C LEU A 209 14.77 -1.98 -15.23
N LYS A 210 14.01 -2.34 -16.27
CA LYS A 210 14.28 -1.91 -17.65
C LYS A 210 13.41 -0.75 -18.11
N SER A 211 12.52 -0.23 -17.27
CA SER A 211 11.70 0.92 -17.64
C SER A 211 12.54 2.20 -17.70
N ARG A 212 12.06 3.17 -18.48
CA ARG A 212 12.72 4.46 -18.65
C ARG A 212 12.82 5.17 -17.32
N ASP A 213 11.74 5.23 -16.57
CA ASP A 213 11.62 6.13 -15.42
C ASP A 213 11.36 5.43 -14.09
N GLY A 214 10.96 4.16 -14.09
CA GLY A 214 10.48 3.47 -12.89
C GLY A 214 11.53 3.34 -11.77
N VAL A 215 12.82 3.14 -12.10
CA VAL A 215 13.88 3.09 -11.08
C VAL A 215 14.12 4.48 -10.48
N LEU A 216 14.10 5.52 -11.32
CA LEU A 216 14.25 6.90 -10.85
C LEU A 216 13.08 7.29 -9.95
N GLN A 217 11.85 6.93 -10.33
CA GLN A 217 10.66 7.12 -9.51
C GLN A 217 10.78 6.42 -8.15
N ALA A 218 11.20 5.15 -8.13
CA ALA A 218 11.34 4.38 -6.88
C ALA A 218 12.36 5.00 -5.92
N LEU A 219 13.50 5.45 -6.46
CA LEU A 219 14.56 6.11 -5.69
C LEU A 219 14.11 7.48 -5.17
N HIS A 220 13.44 8.27 -6.01
CA HIS A 220 12.90 9.57 -5.60
C HIS A 220 11.84 9.41 -4.52
N MET A 221 10.90 8.48 -4.70
CA MET A 221 9.87 8.19 -3.72
C MET A 221 10.46 7.67 -2.40
N GLY A 222 11.46 6.77 -2.46
CA GLY A 222 12.14 6.29 -1.25
C GLY A 222 12.91 7.38 -0.51
N LYS A 223 13.46 8.37 -1.22
CA LYS A 223 14.07 9.56 -0.60
C LYS A 223 13.02 10.43 0.08
N SER A 224 11.94 10.77 -0.63
CA SER A 224 10.82 11.56 -0.07
C SER A 224 10.18 10.86 1.14
N GLU A 225 10.07 9.53 1.10
CA GLU A 225 9.55 8.70 2.18
C GLU A 225 10.42 8.82 3.44
N LEU A 226 11.75 8.72 3.30
CA LEU A 226 12.66 8.95 4.42
C LEU A 226 12.60 10.38 4.94
N ASP A 227 12.44 11.37 4.06
CA ASP A 227 12.43 12.79 4.43
C ASP A 227 11.08 13.23 5.08
N THR A 228 9.98 12.52 4.80
CA THR A 228 8.62 12.91 5.24
C THR A 228 8.16 12.10 6.45
N ILE A 229 8.54 10.81 6.56
CA ILE A 229 8.04 9.88 7.58
C ILE A 229 9.01 9.82 8.76
N PHE A 230 9.15 10.95 9.48
CA PHE A 230 9.97 11.01 10.69
C PHE A 230 9.15 10.87 11.98
N GLU A 231 7.97 11.48 12.02
CA GLU A 231 7.08 11.53 13.19
C GLU A 231 5.64 11.30 12.72
N ASP A 232 4.79 10.73 13.59
CA ASP A 232 3.35 10.54 13.36
C ASP A 232 2.70 11.93 13.22
N PRO A 233 2.38 12.41 12.00
CA PRO A 233 1.91 13.78 11.80
C PRO A 233 0.39 13.90 12.00
N TRP A 234 -0.29 12.79 12.31
CA TRP A 234 -1.74 12.74 12.40
C TRP A 234 -2.18 12.98 13.85
N ASP A 235 -3.24 13.76 13.99
CA ASP A 235 -3.84 14.02 15.30
C ASP A 235 -4.36 12.71 15.92
N ASP A 236 -4.29 12.57 17.24
CA ASP A 236 -4.81 11.39 17.97
C ASP A 236 -6.30 11.13 17.66
N GLU A 237 -7.05 12.17 17.29
CA GLU A 237 -8.45 12.09 16.83
C GLU A 237 -8.66 11.16 15.63
N LEU A 238 -7.65 11.00 14.75
CA LEU A 238 -7.71 10.07 13.63
C LEU A 238 -7.77 8.61 14.11
N TRP A 239 -7.17 8.34 15.27
CA TRP A 239 -6.99 7.01 15.84
C TRP A 239 -7.99 6.70 16.95
N GLU A 240 -8.53 7.73 17.59
CA GLU A 240 -9.40 7.66 18.77
C GLU A 240 -10.89 7.89 18.45
N VAL A 241 -11.75 7.46 19.37
CA VAL A 241 -13.18 7.78 19.35
C VAL A 241 -13.35 9.18 19.94
N SER A 242 -13.35 10.22 19.10
CA SER A 242 -13.73 11.57 19.54
C SER A 242 -15.17 11.55 20.10
N ALA A 243 -15.31 11.93 21.38
CA ALA A 243 -16.60 12.00 22.09
C ALA A 243 -17.48 13.21 21.67
N SER A 244 -16.94 14.12 20.85
CA SER A 244 -17.53 15.43 20.56
C SER A 244 -17.89 15.68 19.08
N ALA A 245 -17.62 14.73 18.18
CA ALA A 245 -17.90 14.91 16.75
C ALA A 245 -19.33 14.40 16.36
N PRO A 246 -20.17 15.19 15.66
CA PRO A 246 -21.49 14.75 15.22
C PRO A 246 -21.40 13.69 14.11
N ALA A 247 -21.96 12.51 14.38
CA ALA A 247 -22.64 11.56 13.46
C ALA A 247 -22.04 11.23 12.08
N LEU A 248 -20.72 11.24 11.88
CA LEU A 248 -20.09 10.41 10.85
C LEU A 248 -19.51 9.16 11.51
N PRO A 249 -19.79 7.93 11.03
CA PRO A 249 -19.17 6.73 11.57
C PRO A 249 -17.68 6.79 11.23
N ALA A 250 -16.86 7.25 12.17
CA ALA A 250 -15.45 7.48 11.88
C ALA A 250 -14.69 6.17 11.63
N PRO A 251 -13.57 6.25 10.89
CA PRO A 251 -13.01 5.09 10.24
C PRO A 251 -12.34 4.14 11.23
N ARG A 252 -12.51 2.83 10.98
CA ARG A 252 -11.79 1.77 11.69
C ARG A 252 -10.54 1.41 10.91
N PHE A 253 -9.38 1.61 11.50
CA PHE A 253 -8.12 1.14 10.91
C PHE A 253 -7.81 -0.26 11.44
N PHE A 254 -7.43 -1.16 10.54
CA PHE A 254 -6.89 -2.47 10.86
C PHE A 254 -5.44 -2.48 10.42
N ILE A 255 -4.54 -2.71 11.37
CA ILE A 255 -3.11 -2.62 11.15
C ILE A 255 -2.53 -4.01 11.30
N PHE A 256 -1.87 -4.49 10.26
CA PHE A 256 -1.19 -5.78 10.25
C PHE A 256 0.32 -5.57 10.19
N TYR A 257 1.01 -5.78 11.31
CA TYR A 257 2.47 -5.68 11.39
C TYR A 257 3.13 -7.05 11.20
N GLY A 258 4.24 -7.09 10.47
CA GLY A 258 5.13 -8.25 10.49
C GLY A 258 5.80 -8.40 11.85
N ARG A 259 6.06 -9.65 12.26
CA ARG A 259 6.81 -9.95 13.50
C ARG A 259 8.25 -9.45 13.42
N GLU A 260 8.92 -9.75 12.33
CA GLU A 260 10.29 -9.31 12.02
C GLU A 260 10.29 -8.54 10.70
N ASP A 261 9.90 -7.27 10.76
CA ASP A 261 9.91 -6.39 9.59
C ASP A 261 11.21 -5.57 9.57
N HIS A 262 12.07 -5.75 8.57
CA HIS A 262 13.30 -4.98 8.47
C HIS A 262 13.10 -3.55 7.95
N TRP A 263 11.89 -3.23 7.47
CA TRP A 263 11.49 -1.90 7.00
C TRP A 263 10.83 -1.07 8.10
N VAL A 264 10.34 -1.69 9.16
CA VAL A 264 9.76 -1.00 10.32
C VAL A 264 10.64 -1.28 11.52
N ALA A 265 11.16 -0.24 12.18
CA ALA A 265 11.95 -0.47 13.38
C ALA A 265 11.04 -1.02 14.50
N ASN A 266 11.40 -2.19 15.04
CA ASN A 266 10.57 -2.90 16.03
C ASN A 266 10.20 -2.01 17.22
N HIS A 267 11.12 -1.18 17.71
CA HIS A 267 10.83 -0.26 18.82
C HIS A 267 9.77 0.78 18.46
N VAL A 268 9.77 1.29 17.22
CA VAL A 268 8.76 2.25 16.75
C VAL A 268 7.39 1.60 16.66
N ARG A 269 7.33 0.35 16.15
CA ARG A 269 6.09 -0.44 16.14
C ARG A 269 5.60 -0.66 17.58
N ASP A 270 6.48 -1.08 18.46
CA ASP A 270 6.13 -1.45 19.84
C ASP A 270 5.69 -0.20 20.63
N ASP A 271 6.36 0.95 20.46
CA ASP A 271 5.98 2.24 21.03
C ASP A 271 4.60 2.71 20.53
N PHE A 272 4.32 2.49 19.25
CA PHE A 272 3.02 2.81 18.65
C PHE A 272 1.89 1.91 19.17
N ILE A 273 2.16 0.61 19.33
CA ILE A 273 1.22 -0.34 19.94
C ILE A 273 0.98 0.05 21.41
N GLU A 274 2.04 0.37 22.13
CA GLU A 274 1.99 0.69 23.56
C GLU A 274 1.24 2.00 23.83
N ARG A 275 1.48 3.05 23.03
CA ARG A 275 0.69 4.30 23.09
C ARG A 275 -0.81 4.02 23.01
N ARG A 276 -1.22 3.09 22.14
CA ARG A 276 -2.62 2.74 21.93
C ARG A 276 -3.20 1.80 22.98
N ARG A 277 -2.39 0.90 23.53
CA ARG A 277 -2.80 0.10 24.70
C ARG A 277 -3.07 0.99 25.90
N ARG A 278 -2.25 2.02 26.11
CA ARG A 278 -2.43 3.00 27.20
C ARG A 278 -3.68 3.87 27.04
N ALA A 279 -4.08 4.20 25.80
CA ALA A 279 -5.34 4.89 25.53
C ALA A 279 -6.60 4.03 25.82
N GLY A 280 -6.44 2.70 25.95
CA GLY A 280 -7.49 1.76 26.34
C GLY A 280 -8.32 1.24 25.15
N GLU A 281 -8.60 -0.07 25.13
CA GLU A 281 -9.28 -0.76 24.02
C GLU A 281 -10.70 -0.24 23.70
N LYS A 282 -11.38 0.40 24.67
CA LYS A 282 -12.72 0.98 24.47
C LYS A 282 -12.73 2.37 23.82
N ALA A 283 -11.57 3.04 23.75
CA ALA A 283 -11.43 4.39 23.21
C ALA A 283 -10.77 4.42 21.81
N CYS A 284 -10.22 3.30 21.33
CA CYS A 284 -9.43 3.26 20.10
C CYS A 284 -10.25 2.72 18.92
N ARG A 285 -10.28 3.45 17.79
CA ARG A 285 -10.87 2.99 16.53
C ARG A 285 -9.93 2.13 15.70
N THR A 286 -8.78 1.76 16.25
CA THR A 286 -7.79 0.97 15.53
C THR A 286 -7.56 -0.41 16.16
N SER A 287 -7.67 -1.43 15.31
CA SER A 287 -7.37 -2.82 15.64
C SER A 287 -5.98 -3.12 15.12
N ILE A 288 -5.10 -3.62 15.98
CA ILE A 288 -3.72 -3.98 15.61
C ILE A 288 -3.56 -5.48 15.76
N THR A 289 -3.07 -6.10 14.70
CA THR A 289 -2.68 -7.51 14.66
C THR A 289 -1.21 -7.57 14.29
N VAL A 290 -0.46 -8.36 15.05
CA VAL A 290 0.94 -8.68 14.72
C VAL A 290 0.96 -10.10 14.18
N ASP A 291 1.67 -10.28 13.09
CA ASP A 291 1.83 -11.56 12.42
C ASP A 291 2.40 -12.64 13.34
N GLU A 292 1.83 -13.84 13.26
CA GLU A 292 2.28 -15.03 13.97
C GLU A 292 3.05 -16.00 13.04
N GLY A 293 2.97 -15.79 11.72
CA GLY A 293 3.43 -16.71 10.67
C GLY A 293 4.82 -16.42 10.08
N ASN A 294 5.51 -15.37 10.52
CA ASN A 294 6.76 -14.85 9.95
C ASN A 294 6.64 -14.50 8.44
N ILE A 295 5.51 -13.90 8.06
CA ILE A 295 5.25 -13.40 6.72
C ILE A 295 6.25 -12.25 6.45
N PRO A 296 7.02 -12.30 5.35
CA PRO A 296 7.96 -11.26 5.01
C PRO A 296 7.22 -10.01 4.55
N HIS A 297 7.81 -8.84 4.81
CA HIS A 297 7.28 -7.55 4.34
C HIS A 297 6.92 -7.58 2.85
N ALA A 298 7.80 -8.11 2.00
CA ALA A 298 7.56 -8.27 0.57
C ALA A 298 6.76 -9.54 0.23
N PHE A 299 5.68 -9.83 0.97
CA PHE A 299 4.85 -11.03 0.80
C PHE A 299 4.37 -11.23 -0.65
N CYS A 300 4.13 -10.13 -1.37
CA CYS A 300 3.68 -10.11 -2.76
C CYS A 300 4.72 -10.64 -3.77
N THR A 301 5.95 -10.91 -3.33
CA THR A 301 7.04 -11.39 -4.22
C THR A 301 7.17 -12.91 -4.25
N LYS A 302 6.51 -13.63 -3.34
CA LYS A 302 6.59 -15.09 -3.22
C LYS A 302 5.19 -15.70 -3.21
N GLU A 303 4.93 -16.61 -4.13
CA GLU A 303 3.65 -17.34 -4.21
C GLU A 303 3.49 -18.40 -3.11
N ARG A 304 4.59 -18.85 -2.49
CA ARG A 304 4.61 -20.01 -1.59
C ARG A 304 4.01 -19.79 -0.21
N GLU A 305 3.51 -18.60 0.10
CA GLU A 305 2.94 -18.29 1.42
C GLU A 305 1.42 -18.16 1.41
N TRP A 306 0.74 -18.37 0.28
CA TRP A 306 -0.72 -18.24 0.21
C TRP A 306 -1.49 -19.47 0.70
N SER A 307 -0.81 -20.51 1.17
CA SER A 307 -1.44 -21.57 1.99
C SER A 307 -1.91 -21.06 3.37
N PHE A 308 -1.66 -19.80 3.70
CA PHE A 308 -2.08 -19.15 4.95
C PHE A 308 -3.56 -18.76 5.03
N VAL A 309 -4.31 -18.83 3.93
CA VAL A 309 -5.77 -18.61 3.99
C VAL A 309 -6.45 -19.67 4.87
N ASP A 310 -5.87 -20.87 4.98
CA ASP A 310 -6.33 -21.92 5.90
C ASP A 310 -5.83 -21.73 7.35
N LEU A 311 -4.75 -20.98 7.56
CA LEU A 311 -4.11 -20.87 8.87
C LEU A 311 -4.64 -19.71 9.71
N LEU A 312 -5.12 -18.62 9.07
CA LEU A 312 -5.52 -17.45 9.85
C LEU A 312 -6.87 -17.62 10.54
N HIS A 313 -7.96 -18.01 9.89
CA HIS A 313 -9.23 -18.15 10.62
C HIS A 313 -10.19 -19.13 9.92
N GLY A 314 -10.81 -20.03 10.69
CA GLY A 314 -11.94 -20.82 10.23
C GLY A 314 -13.05 -19.94 9.60
N PRO A 315 -13.97 -20.54 8.81
CA PRO A 315 -14.77 -19.90 7.75
C PRO A 315 -15.77 -18.79 8.16
N GLY A 316 -15.63 -18.15 9.33
CA GLY A 316 -16.58 -17.18 9.88
C GLY A 316 -16.06 -15.78 10.21
N ARG A 317 -14.76 -15.44 10.03
CA ARG A 317 -14.22 -14.15 10.54
C ARG A 317 -13.74 -13.13 9.51
N VAL A 318 -13.61 -13.48 8.23
CA VAL A 318 -13.39 -12.47 7.16
C VAL A 318 -14.60 -11.52 7.09
N ALA A 319 -15.80 -12.01 7.41
CA ALA A 319 -17.03 -11.22 7.52
C ALA A 319 -17.04 -10.20 8.68
N LEU A 320 -16.06 -10.23 9.60
CA LEU A 320 -15.97 -9.28 10.71
C LEU A 320 -15.04 -8.08 10.41
N MET A 321 -14.19 -8.18 9.40
CA MET A 321 -13.25 -7.13 8.99
C MET A 321 -13.73 -6.31 7.78
N VAL A 322 -14.75 -6.78 7.06
CA VAL A 322 -15.29 -6.11 5.86
C VAL A 322 -16.79 -5.86 5.99
#